data_AF-A0A2N3RFU0-F1
#
_entry.id   AF-A0A2N3RFU0-F1
#
_cell.length_a   1.000
_cell.length_b   1.000
_cell.length_c   1.000
_cell.angle_alpha   90.00
_cell.angle_beta   90.00
_cell.angle_gamma   90.00
#
_symmetry.space_group_name_H-M   'P 1'
#
loop_
_entity.id
_entity.type
_entity.pdbx_description
1 polymer ?
#
loop_
_entity_poly.entity_id
_entity_poly.type
_entity_poly.pdbx_seq_one_letter_code
_entity_poly.pdbx_strand_id
1 'polypeptide(L)'
;MGAIVMPTDSENEPGVALGLGLILILAALLLATLMSGFQTGPIRPGPSAVFLGLYLMAWGTMFLASYFYSDKTFFFRGLIWVCEHWSSPKGRGMAFFYAALALLLGGMVTLSGLGVIGVAA
;
A
#
# COMPACT_ATOMS: atom_id res chain seq x y z
N MET A 1 -23.00 -4.24 -47.42
CA MET A 1 -23.22 -4.17 -45.95
C MET A 1 -22.23 -5.14 -45.30
N GLY A 2 -21.04 -4.65 -44.96
CA GLY A 2 -20.02 -5.44 -44.26
C GLY A 2 -20.09 -5.11 -42.77
N ALA A 3 -20.34 -6.11 -41.94
CA ALA A 3 -20.34 -5.94 -40.49
C ALA A 3 -18.91 -5.65 -40.02
N ILE A 4 -18.73 -4.53 -39.31
CA ILE A 4 -17.53 -4.21 -38.56
C ILE A 4 -17.52 -5.16 -37.36
N VAL A 5 -16.74 -6.23 -37.45
CA VAL A 5 -16.41 -7.07 -36.29
C VAL A 5 -15.44 -6.24 -35.45
N MET A 6 -15.94 -5.60 -34.39
CA MET A 6 -15.06 -5.06 -33.35
C MET A 6 -14.44 -6.26 -32.60
N PRO A 7 -13.11 -6.39 -32.55
CA PRO A 7 -12.50 -7.33 -31.63
C PRO A 7 -12.70 -6.78 -30.22
N THR A 8 -13.67 -7.31 -29.49
CA THR A 8 -13.69 -7.21 -28.03
C THR A 8 -12.86 -8.36 -27.47
N ASP A 9 -11.58 -8.41 -27.85
CA ASP A 9 -10.58 -9.08 -27.02
C ASP A 9 -10.27 -8.15 -25.86
N SER A 10 -11.20 -8.08 -24.91
CA SER A 10 -10.81 -7.76 -23.54
C SER A 10 -10.16 -9.02 -22.99
N GLU A 11 -8.94 -9.31 -23.46
CA GLU A 11 -8.00 -10.15 -22.76
C GLU A 11 -7.81 -9.48 -21.40
N ASN A 12 -8.65 -9.87 -20.43
CA ASN A 12 -8.63 -9.37 -19.08
C ASN A 12 -7.30 -9.80 -18.47
N GLU A 13 -6.26 -9.00 -18.68
CA GLU A 13 -4.98 -9.17 -18.00
C GLU A 13 -5.30 -9.22 -16.50
N PRO A 14 -5.11 -10.37 -15.82
CA PRO A 14 -5.48 -10.53 -14.42
C PRO A 14 -4.76 -9.52 -13.52
N GLY A 15 -3.70 -8.90 -14.04
CA GLY A 15 -2.96 -7.83 -13.43
C GLY A 15 -3.70 -6.52 -13.22
N VAL A 16 -4.66 -6.18 -14.10
CA VAL A 16 -5.40 -4.90 -14.02
C VAL A 16 -6.45 -4.97 -12.92
N ALA A 17 -7.23 -6.05 -12.86
CA ALA A 17 -8.23 -6.26 -11.83
C ALA A 17 -7.61 -6.34 -10.43
N LEU A 18 -6.48 -7.07 -10.30
CA LEU A 18 -5.72 -7.12 -9.04
C LEU A 18 -5.15 -5.75 -8.65
N GLY A 19 -4.58 -5.01 -9.61
CA GLY A 19 -4.08 -3.66 -9.36
C GLY A 19 -5.16 -2.70 -8.87
N LEU A 20 -6.33 -2.71 -9.54
CA LEU A 20 -7.49 -1.91 -9.13
C LEU A 20 -8.01 -2.32 -7.75
N GLY A 21 -8.08 -3.61 -7.45
CA GLY A 21 -8.47 -4.11 -6.13
C GLY A 21 -7.54 -3.61 -5.02
N LEU A 22 -6.23 -3.66 -5.24
CA LEU A 22 -5.23 -3.15 -4.29
C LEU A 22 -5.37 -1.63 -4.08
N ILE A 23 -5.55 -0.87 -5.17
CA ILE A 23 -5.77 0.58 -5.10
C ILE A 23 -7.06 0.89 -4.33
N LEU A 24 -8.15 0.16 -4.57
CA LEU A 24 -9.41 0.33 -3.85
C LEU A 24 -9.28 0.01 -2.36
N ILE A 25 -8.54 -1.05 -1.99
CA ILE A 25 -8.26 -1.37 -0.59
C ILE A 25 -7.50 -0.21 0.06
N LEU A 26 -6.43 0.28 -0.58
CA LEU A 26 -5.66 1.42 -0.07
C LEU A 26 -6.52 2.68 0.07
N ALA A 27 -7.34 2.98 -0.93
CA ALA A 27 -8.24 4.12 -0.91
C ALA A 27 -9.26 4.01 0.23
N ALA A 28 -9.83 2.82 0.44
CA ALA A 28 -10.78 2.56 1.53
C ALA A 28 -10.12 2.72 2.91
N LEU A 29 -8.91 2.18 3.10
CA LEU A 29 -8.15 2.36 4.34
C LEU A 29 -7.78 3.84 4.58
N LEU A 30 -7.41 4.56 3.52
CA LEU A 30 -7.13 6.00 3.61
C LEU A 30 -8.37 6.79 4.03
N LEU A 31 -9.52 6.50 3.41
CA LEU A 31 -10.82 7.08 3.77
C LEU A 31 -11.22 6.76 5.21
N ALA A 32 -11.04 5.51 5.66
CA ALA A 32 -11.28 5.13 7.04
C ALA A 32 -10.39 5.91 8.01
N THR A 33 -9.13 6.12 7.66
CA THR A 33 -8.18 6.92 8.45
C THR A 33 -8.61 8.38 8.52
N LEU A 34 -9.01 8.98 7.39
CA LEU A 34 -9.51 10.36 7.34
C LEU A 34 -10.80 10.53 8.15
N MET A 35 -11.76 9.61 7.99
CA MET A 35 -13.04 9.64 8.71
C MET A 35 -12.88 9.40 10.21
N SER A 36 -11.82 8.71 10.63
CA SER A 36 -11.53 8.49 12.05
C SER A 36 -11.06 9.75 12.80
N GLY A 37 -10.99 10.91 12.13
CA GLY A 37 -10.62 12.18 12.75
C GLY A 37 -9.12 12.31 13.00
N PHE A 38 -8.31 11.89 12.01
CA PHE A 38 -6.86 11.94 12.10
C PHE A 38 -6.38 13.38 12.34
N GLN A 39 -5.73 13.62 13.49
CA GLN A 39 -5.11 14.91 13.82
C GLN A 39 -3.62 14.86 13.47
N THR A 40 -3.15 15.81 12.66
CA THR A 40 -1.71 15.97 12.40
C THR A 40 -1.04 16.52 13.66
N GLY A 41 -0.36 15.65 14.42
CA GLY A 41 0.25 15.96 15.70
C GLY A 41 0.84 14.72 16.38
N PRO A 42 1.21 14.80 17.67
CA PRO A 42 1.69 13.64 18.43
C PRO A 42 0.70 12.48 18.34
N ILE A 43 1.21 11.25 18.18
CA ILE A 43 0.36 10.06 18.04
C ILE A 43 -0.45 9.89 19.33
N ARG A 44 -1.75 10.16 19.23
CA ARG A 44 -2.69 9.93 20.34
C ARG A 44 -3.22 8.50 20.26
N PRO A 45 -3.29 7.79 21.39
CA PRO A 45 -3.92 6.48 21.43
C PRO A 45 -5.38 6.60 20.99
N GLY A 46 -5.84 5.67 20.16
CA GLY A 46 -7.18 5.70 19.60
C GLY A 46 -7.34 4.98 18.25
N PRO A 47 -8.58 4.90 17.73
CA PRO A 47 -8.89 4.18 16.51
C PRO A 47 -8.14 4.73 15.29
N SER A 48 -7.93 6.04 15.24
CA SER A 48 -7.24 6.72 14.14
C SER A 48 -5.77 6.32 14.02
N ALA A 49 -5.06 6.13 15.13
CA ALA A 49 -3.72 5.58 15.14
C ALA A 49 -3.72 4.10 14.70
N VAL A 50 -4.70 3.31 15.13
CA VAL A 50 -4.83 1.92 14.68
C VAL A 50 -5.01 1.83 13.16
N PHE A 51 -5.92 2.63 12.59
CA PHE A 51 -6.16 2.67 11.14
C PHE A 51 -4.94 3.18 10.37
N LEU A 52 -4.24 4.19 10.87
CA LEU A 52 -2.99 4.66 10.26
C LEU A 52 -1.92 3.57 10.25
N GLY A 53 -1.75 2.86 11.37
CA GLY A 53 -0.78 1.77 11.46
C GLY A 53 -1.14 0.61 10.53
N LEU A 54 -2.42 0.26 10.41
CA LEU A 54 -2.90 -0.73 9.43
C LEU A 54 -2.68 -0.28 8.00
N TYR A 55 -2.89 1.00 7.69
CA TYR A 55 -2.62 1.57 6.38
C TYR A 55 -1.13 1.50 6.03
N LEU A 56 -0.24 1.84 6.97
CA LEU A 56 1.20 1.71 6.82
C LEU A 56 1.62 0.25 6.61
N MET A 57 1.08 -0.68 7.40
CA MET A 57 1.34 -2.11 7.23
C MET A 57 0.85 -2.61 5.86
N ALA A 58 -0.32 -2.17 5.40
CA ALA A 58 -0.85 -2.51 4.07
C ALA A 58 0.06 -1.98 2.95
N TRP A 59 0.59 -0.77 3.08
CA TRP A 59 1.62 -0.26 2.15
C TRP A 59 2.88 -1.13 2.18
N GLY A 60 3.34 -1.52 3.37
CA GLY A 60 4.50 -2.40 3.52
C GLY A 60 4.31 -3.76 2.86
N THR A 61 3.16 -4.40 3.04
CA THR A 61 2.86 -5.66 2.38
C THR A 61 2.72 -5.50 0.86
N MET A 62 2.25 -4.36 0.36
CA MET A 62 2.23 -4.08 -1.08
C MET A 62 3.63 -3.86 -1.67
N PHE A 63 4.55 -3.23 -0.93
CA PHE A 63 5.96 -3.18 -1.31
C PHE A 63 6.60 -4.58 -1.30
N LEU A 64 6.26 -5.43 -0.33
CA LEU A 64 6.76 -6.80 -0.31
C LEU A 64 6.17 -7.64 -1.46
N ALA A 65 4.88 -7.48 -1.73
CA ALA A 65 4.20 -8.16 -2.82
C ALA A 65 4.73 -7.69 -4.19
N SER A 66 5.10 -6.41 -4.33
CA SER A 66 5.70 -5.91 -5.55
C SER A 66 7.05 -6.57 -5.85
N TYR A 67 7.84 -6.92 -4.83
CA TYR A 67 9.08 -7.67 -4.99
C TYR A 67 8.88 -9.03 -5.70
N PHE A 68 7.85 -9.79 -5.29
CA PHE A 68 7.58 -11.12 -5.85
C PHE A 68 6.74 -11.10 -7.15
N TYR A 69 5.82 -10.15 -7.27
CA TYR A 69 4.82 -10.10 -8.34
C TYR A 69 4.95 -8.90 -9.27
N SER A 70 6.15 -8.30 -9.32
CA SER A 70 6.45 -7.12 -10.15
C SER A 70 6.01 -7.26 -11.60
N ASP A 71 5.99 -8.45 -12.18
CA ASP A 71 5.59 -8.65 -13.59
C ASP A 71 4.10 -8.93 -13.79
N LYS A 72 3.35 -9.15 -12.71
CA LYS A 72 1.94 -9.56 -12.81
C LYS A 72 0.95 -8.41 -12.74
N THR A 73 1.29 -7.26 -12.16
CA THR A 73 0.33 -6.15 -12.02
C THR A 73 0.99 -4.80 -12.35
N PHE A 74 0.22 -3.91 -12.98
CA PHE A 74 0.66 -2.54 -13.28
C PHE A 74 1.03 -1.78 -12.00
N PHE A 75 0.27 -1.99 -10.93
CA PHE A 75 0.50 -1.37 -9.63
C PHE A 75 1.87 -1.77 -9.06
N PHE A 76 2.21 -3.06 -9.06
CA PHE A 76 3.50 -3.54 -8.57
C PHE A 76 4.68 -3.11 -9.45
N ARG A 77 4.50 -3.05 -10.78
CA ARG A 77 5.48 -2.43 -11.69
C ARG A 77 5.77 -0.99 -11.30
N GLY A 78 4.72 -0.21 -11.01
CA GLY A 78 4.85 1.17 -10.55
C GLY A 78 5.63 1.29 -9.24
N LEU A 79 5.33 0.45 -8.24
CA LEU A 79 6.06 0.47 -6.97
C LEU A 79 7.55 0.10 -7.13
N ILE A 80 7.86 -0.95 -7.89
CA ILE A 80 9.25 -1.32 -8.19
C ILE A 80 9.96 -0.21 -8.95
N TRP A 81 9.28 0.40 -9.92
CA TRP A 81 9.84 1.52 -10.68
C TRP A 81 10.20 2.69 -9.77
N VAL A 82 9.33 3.04 -8.79
CA VAL A 82 9.65 4.04 -7.77
C VAL A 82 10.86 3.61 -6.93
N CYS A 83 10.93 2.34 -6.51
CA CYS A 83 12.11 1.82 -5.80
C CYS A 83 13.40 1.90 -6.64
N GLU A 84 13.34 1.70 -7.95
CA GLU A 84 14.52 1.70 -8.82
C GLU A 84 14.92 3.11 -9.30
N HIS A 85 13.97 4.02 -9.52
CA HIS A 85 14.23 5.37 -10.02
C HIS A 85 14.39 6.42 -8.92
N TRP A 86 13.64 6.30 -7.82
CA TRP A 86 13.57 7.33 -6.76
C TRP A 86 14.35 6.97 -5.49
N SER A 87 14.81 5.72 -5.33
CA SER A 87 15.60 5.32 -4.14
C SER A 87 17.10 5.32 -4.44
N SER A 88 17.89 5.80 -3.48
CA SER A 88 19.36 5.72 -3.50
C SER A 88 19.81 4.93 -2.28
N PRO A 89 20.45 3.75 -2.42
CA PRO A 89 20.86 3.04 -3.64
C PRO A 89 19.71 2.37 -4.42
N LYS A 90 19.89 2.31 -5.75
CA LYS A 90 18.93 1.72 -6.70
C LYS A 90 18.99 0.21 -6.65
N GLY A 91 17.89 -0.45 -6.29
CA GLY A 91 17.81 -1.90 -6.33
C GLY A 91 16.49 -2.48 -5.84
N ARG A 92 16.11 -3.61 -6.44
CA ARG A 92 14.91 -4.40 -6.10
C ARG A 92 14.80 -4.73 -4.60
N GLY A 93 15.94 -4.88 -3.92
CA GLY A 93 16.00 -5.14 -2.47
C GLY A 93 15.47 -4.00 -1.58
N MET A 94 15.37 -2.76 -2.09
CA MET A 94 14.79 -1.64 -1.33
C MET A 94 13.30 -1.84 -1.03
N ALA A 95 12.57 -2.56 -1.88
CA ALA A 95 11.16 -2.88 -1.62
C ALA A 95 11.00 -3.68 -0.30
N PHE A 96 11.95 -4.57 0.00
CA PHE A 96 11.99 -5.31 1.27
C PHE A 96 12.29 -4.38 2.46
N PHE A 97 13.21 -3.43 2.27
CA PHE A 97 13.54 -2.44 3.30
C PHE A 97 12.34 -1.54 3.61
N TYR A 98 11.67 -1.01 2.59
CA TYR A 98 10.45 -0.22 2.75
C TYR A 98 9.31 -1.03 3.36
N ALA A 99 9.17 -2.31 2.97
CA ALA A 99 8.21 -3.22 3.58
C ALA A 99 8.49 -3.40 5.08
N ALA A 100 9.74 -3.71 5.45
CA ALA A 100 10.14 -3.88 6.84
C ALA A 100 9.93 -2.59 7.64
N LEU A 101 10.32 -1.44 7.09
CA LEU A 101 10.17 -0.14 7.74
C LEU A 101 8.68 0.22 7.94
N ALA A 102 7.85 0.02 6.92
CA ALA A 102 6.42 0.27 7.00
C ALA A 102 5.71 -0.70 7.94
N LEU A 103 6.14 -1.98 8.01
CA LEU A 103 5.62 -2.94 8.97
C LEU A 103 6.02 -2.62 10.41
N LEU A 104 7.28 -2.24 10.65
CA LEU A 104 7.76 -1.87 11.98
C LEU A 104 7.10 -0.59 12.48
N LEU A 105 7.09 0.46 11.65
CA LEU A 105 6.42 1.72 11.99
C LEU A 105 4.91 1.52 12.13
N GLY A 106 4.27 0.86 11.15
CA GLY A 106 2.84 0.57 11.21
C GLY A 106 2.47 -0.25 12.44
N GLY A 107 3.27 -1.28 12.77
CA GLY A 107 3.11 -2.07 13.98
C GLY A 107 3.23 -1.25 15.26
N MET A 108 4.25 -0.38 15.36
CA MET A 108 4.38 0.52 16.51
C MET A 108 3.19 1.48 16.64
N VAL A 109 2.76 2.09 15.53
CA VAL A 109 1.62 3.01 15.53
C VAL A 109 0.33 2.28 15.90
N THR A 110 0.10 1.07 15.38
CA THR A 110 -1.08 0.26 15.72
C THR A 110 -1.08 -0.13 17.20
N LEU A 111 0.05 -0.62 17.72
CA LEU A 111 0.15 -0.99 19.14
C LEU A 111 0.03 0.22 20.06
N SER A 112 0.54 1.39 19.64
CA SER A 112 0.36 2.65 20.36
C SER A 112 -1.10 3.11 20.33
N GLY A 113 -1.77 2.96 19.19
CA GLY A 113 -3.20 3.22 19.03
C GLY A 113 -4.07 2.32 19.91
N LEU A 114 -3.67 1.07 20.11
CA LEU A 114 -4.30 0.12 21.03
C LEU A 114 -3.97 0.39 22.51
N GLY A 115 -3.05 1.31 22.81
CA GLY A 115 -2.60 1.61 24.18
C GLY A 115 -1.67 0.54 24.79
N VAL A 116 -1.14 -0.38 23.98
CA VAL A 116 -0.25 -1.47 24.43
C VAL A 116 1.17 -0.97 24.66
N ILE A 117 1.65 -0.06 23.79
CA ILE A 117 2.89 0.67 24.00
C ILE A 117 2.58 2.14 24.23
N GLY A 118 3.00 2.63 25.39
CA GLY A 118 3.16 4.05 25.62
C GLY A 118 4.31 4.55 24.75
N VAL A 119 4.01 4.94 23.52
CA VAL A 119 4.88 5.87 22.80
C VAL A 119 4.76 7.17 23.58
N ALA A 120 5.65 7.34 24.55
CA ALA A 120 5.76 8.57 25.32
C ALA A 120 6.03 9.70 24.33
N ALA A 121 5.00 10.49 24.09
CA ALA A 121 5.09 11.80 23.49
C ALA A 121 5.68 12.79 24.52
#